data_AF-A0A6L8KMW9-F1
#
_entry.id   AF-A0A6L8KMW9-F1
#
_cell.length_a   1.000
_cell.length_b   1.000
_cell.length_c   1.000
_cell.angle_alpha   90.00
_cell.angle_beta   90.00
_cell.angle_gamma   90.00
#
_symmetry.space_group_name_H-M   'P 1'
#
loop_
_entity.id
_entity.type
_entity.pdbx_description
1 polymer ?
#
loop_
_entity_poly.entity_id
_entity_poly.type
_entity_poly.pdbx_seq_one_letter_code
_entity_poly.pdbx_strand_id
1 'polypeptide(L)' 'MNFVANQLADGSKFRMLTMLDIYTREALDIEVGPSLRGEYLMTALNRLVAHRAALPALTFFARTASPPKPLAVRL' A
#
# COMPACT_ATOMS: atom_id res chain seq x y z
N MET A 1 4.26 7.72 0.47
CA MET A 1 4.76 7.54 -0.92
C MET A 1 3.62 7.75 -1.89
N ASN A 2 3.96 8.24 -3.08
CA ASN A 2 3.10 8.46 -4.25
C ASN A 2 3.32 7.30 -5.23
N PHE A 3 2.23 6.80 -5.85
CA PHE A 3 2.24 5.63 -6.73
C PHE A 3 3.28 5.73 -7.85
N VAL A 4 3.88 4.59 -8.20
CA VAL A 4 4.68 4.46 -9.43
C VAL A 4 3.73 4.10 -10.57
N ALA A 5 3.85 4.75 -11.73
CA ALA A 5 3.05 4.44 -12.92
C ALA A 5 3.95 3.93 -14.04
N ASN A 6 3.49 2.93 -14.78
CA ASN A 6 4.17 2.36 -15.94
C ASN A 6 3.16 1.82 -16.95
N GLN A 7 3.64 1.21 -18.03
CA GLN A 7 2.86 0.70 -19.15
C GLN A 7 3.40 -0.66 -19.62
N LEU A 8 2.51 -1.57 -20.02
CA LEU A 8 2.87 -2.84 -20.66
C LEU A 8 3.21 -2.63 -22.14
N ALA A 9 3.79 -3.64 -22.79
CA ALA A 9 4.18 -3.59 -24.20
C ALA A 9 3.01 -3.32 -25.16
N ASP A 10 1.78 -3.65 -24.77
CA ASP A 10 0.55 -3.40 -25.52
C ASP A 10 -0.01 -1.98 -25.33
N GLY A 11 0.64 -1.16 -24.50
CA GLY A 11 0.20 0.19 -24.20
C GLY A 11 -0.79 0.30 -23.04
N SER A 12 -1.16 -0.79 -22.37
CA SER A 12 -2.01 -0.71 -21.18
C SER A 12 -1.24 -0.14 -19.98
N LYS A 13 -1.84 0.84 -19.29
CA LYS A 13 -1.22 1.53 -18.13
C LYS A 13 -1.53 0.79 -16.84
N PHE A 14 -0.55 0.78 -15.93
CA PHE A 14 -0.73 0.29 -14.59
C PHE A 14 -0.02 1.16 -13.56
N ARG A 15 -0.43 0.99 -12.32
CA ARG A 15 0.12 1.66 -11.15
C ARG A 15 0.58 0.61 -10.16
N MET A 16 1.61 0.97 -9.41
CA MET A 16 2.17 0.18 -8.34
C MET A 16 2.15 0.99 -7.06
N LEU A 17 1.77 0.33 -5.98
CA LEU A 17 1.85 0.85 -4.62
C LEU A 17 2.82 -0.02 -3.84
N THR A 18 3.95 0.56 -3.48
CA THR A 18 4.98 -0.10 -2.67
C THR A 18 4.73 0.16 -1.19
N MET A 19 4.79 -0.90 -0.39
CA MET A 19 4.77 -0.84 1.06
C MET A 19 6.18 -1.10 1.57
N LEU A 20 6.71 -0.17 2.36
CA LEU A 20 8.06 -0.19 2.89
C LEU A 20 8.02 0.01 4.41
N ASP A 21 8.78 -0.78 5.14
CA ASP A 21 9.13 -0.44 6.52
C ASP A 21 10.23 0.63 6.49
N ILE A 22 9.89 1.84 6.93
CA ILE A 22 10.79 2.99 6.90
C ILE A 22 11.99 2.80 7.83
N TYR A 23 11.83 2.05 8.92
CA TYR A 23 12.88 1.85 9.91
C TYR A 23 13.92 0.85 9.43
N THR A 24 13.47 -0.33 9.00
CA THR A 24 14.36 -1.41 8.52
C THR A 24 14.77 -1.24 7.05
N ARG A 25 14.07 -0.36 6.31
CA ARG A 25 14.15 -0.23 4.84
C ARG A 25 13.77 -1.50 4.09
N GLU A 26 12.97 -2.35 4.73
CA GLU A 26 12.49 -3.57 4.12
C GLU A 26 11.28 -3.31 3.20
N ALA A 27 11.33 -3.86 1.99
CA ALA A 27 10.18 -3.91 1.10
C ALA A 27 9.19 -4.98 1.58
N LEU A 28 8.04 -4.53 2.06
CA LEU A 28 7.05 -5.39 2.71
C LEU A 28 6.15 -6.10 1.69
N ASP A 29 5.64 -5.34 0.72
CA ASP A 29 4.75 -5.85 -0.33
C ASP A 29 4.61 -4.81 -1.46
N ILE A 30 4.12 -5.24 -2.61
CA ILE A 30 3.82 -4.40 -3.76
C ILE A 30 2.46 -4.77 -4.36
N GLU A 31 1.55 -3.80 -4.39
CA GLU A 31 0.25 -3.96 -5.03
C GLU A 31 0.28 -3.35 -6.43
N VAL A 32 -0.13 -4.12 -7.44
CA VAL A 32 -0.08 -3.72 -8.85
C VAL A 32 -1.47 -3.81 -9.46
N GLY A 33 -1.89 -2.74 -10.13
CA GLY A 33 -3.19 -2.74 -10.82
C GLY A 33 -3.36 -1.59 -11.80
N PRO A 34 -4.32 -1.70 -12.74
CA PRO A 34 -4.62 -0.64 -13.72
C PRO A 34 -5.09 0.66 -13.04
N SER A 35 -5.76 0.54 -11.89
CA SER A 35 -6.11 1.65 -11.00
C SER A 35 -6.05 1.17 -9.56
N LEU A 36 -5.28 1.87 -8.73
CA LEU A 36 -5.14 1.57 -7.31
C LEU A 36 -5.93 2.60 -6.51
N ARG A 37 -7.03 2.14 -5.89
CA ARG A 37 -7.85 2.90 -4.94
C ARG A 37 -7.42 2.56 -3.51
N GLY A 38 -7.82 3.39 -2.55
CA GLY A 38 -7.52 3.16 -1.12
C GLY A 38 -8.04 1.83 -0.57
N GLU A 39 -9.07 1.24 -1.20
CA GLU A 39 -9.61 -0.08 -0.83
C GLU A 39 -8.62 -1.22 -1.09
N TYR A 40 -7.89 -1.18 -2.20
CA TYR A 40 -6.88 -2.19 -2.55
C TYR A 40 -5.72 -2.20 -1.56
N LEU A 41 -5.37 -1.02 -1.04
CA LEU A 41 -4.38 -0.88 0.02
C LEU A 41 -4.83 -1.62 1.29
N MET A 42 -6.09 -1.51 1.70
CA MET A 42 -6.57 -2.19 2.92
C MET A 42 -6.52 -3.71 2.78
N THR A 43 -6.88 -4.24 1.61
CA THR A 43 -6.76 -5.68 1.32
C THR A 43 -5.31 -6.13 1.38
N ALA A 44 -4.38 -5.39 0.76
CA ALA A 44 -2.96 -5.71 0.78
C ALA A 44 -2.38 -5.66 2.21
N LEU A 45 -2.76 -4.65 3.00
CA LEU A 45 -2.35 -4.55 4.41
C LEU A 45 -2.88 -5.70 5.26
N ASN A 46 -4.16 -6.07 5.11
CA ASN A 46 -4.72 -7.20 5.83
C ASN A 46 -3.99 -8.50 5.48
N ARG A 47 -3.61 -8.67 4.21
CA ARG A 47 -2.82 -9.82 3.76
C ARG A 47 -1.42 -9.80 4.38
N LEU A 48 -0.75 -8.65 4.36
CA LEU A 48 0.58 -8.47 4.97
C LEU A 48 0.57 -8.78 6.47
N VAL A 49 -0.42 -8.28 7.20
CA VAL A 49 -0.61 -8.55 8.65
C VAL A 49 -0.91 -10.01 8.91
N ALA A 50 -1.72 -10.67 8.08
CA ALA A 50 -2.01 -12.10 8.22
C ALA A 50 -0.75 -12.98 8.01
N HIS A 51 0.19 -12.54 7.17
CA HIS A 51 1.43 -13.27 6.89
C HIS A 51 2.59 -12.94 7.82
N ARG A 52 2.58 -11.79 8.51
CA ARG A 52 3.63 -11.37 9.44
C ARG A 52 3.14 -11.33 10.88
N ALA A 53 3.84 -12.05 11.76
CA ALA A 53 3.67 -11.90 13.20
C ALA A 53 4.13 -10.49 13.63
N ALA A 54 3.15 -9.61 13.89
CA ALA A 54 3.29 -8.26 14.42
C ALA A 54 4.15 -7.28 13.58
N LEU A 55 3.49 -6.30 12.97
CA LEU A 55 4.14 -5.11 12.40
C LEU A 55 4.19 -4.02 13.50
N PRO A 56 5.36 -3.46 13.84
CA PRO A 56 5.55 -2.65 15.05
C PRO A 56 4.73 -1.35 15.07
N ALA A 57 4.41 -0.77 13.91
CA ALA A 57 3.35 0.22 13.70
C ALA A 57 3.33 0.55 12.21
N LEU A 58 2.16 0.47 11.56
CA LEU A 58 2.02 0.78 10.15
C LEU A 58 1.43 2.19 10.00
N THR A 59 2.28 3.17 9.73
CA THR A 59 1.84 4.54 9.42
C THR A 59 1.76 4.72 7.91
N PHE A 60 0.56 4.89 7.38
CA PHE A 60 0.34 5.13 5.96
C PHE A 60 0.09 6.61 5.68
N PHE A 61 0.96 7.24 4.89
CA PHE A 61 0.72 8.58 4.33
C PHE A 61 0.07 8.44 2.95
N ALA A 62 -1.25 8.31 2.92
CA ALA A 62 -2.03 8.57 1.74
C ALA A 62 -2.17 10.09 1.61
N ARG A 63 -1.82 10.67 0.46
CA ARG A 63 -2.27 12.04 0.13
C ARG A 63 -3.77 11.94 -0.18
N THR A 64 -4.60 11.93 0.87
CA THR A 64 -6.06 11.99 0.76
C THR A 64 -6.47 13.46 0.59
N ALA A 65 -7.48 13.72 -0.25
CA ALA A 65 -8.09 15.05 -0.35
C ALA A 65 -8.88 15.43 0.92
N SER A 66 -9.07 14.47 1.85
CA SER A 66 -9.66 14.63 3.18
C SER A 66 -8.60 14.37 4.27
N PRO A 67 -8.74 14.93 5.48
CA PRO A 67 -7.81 14.65 6.57
C PRO A 67 -7.73 13.14 6.88
N PRO A 68 -6.55 12.62 7.26
CA PRO A 68 -6.37 11.20 7.56
C PRO A 68 -7.32 10.80 8.68
N LYS A 69 -8.22 9.84 8.41
CA LYS A 69 -9.07 9.25 9.43
C LYS A 69 -8.28 8.16 10.13
N PRO A 70 -8.15 8.17 11.47
CA PRO A 70 -7.48 7.08 12.18
C PRO A 70 -8.27 5.79 11.94
N LEU A 71 -7.66 4.86 11.21
CA LEU A 71 -8.16 3.50 11.08
C LEU A 71 -7.61 2.71 12.27
N ALA A 72 -8.43 2.55 13.31
CA ALA A 72 -8.17 1.57 14.34
C ALA A 72 -8.36 0.18 13.72
N VAL A 73 -7.29 -0.39 13.17
CA VAL A 73 -7.26 -1.81 12.82
C VAL A 73 -7.11 -2.58 14.13
N ARG A 74 -8.20 -3.17 14.62
CA ARG A 74 -8.16 -4.08 15.75
C ARG A 74 -7.85 -5.48 15.20
N LEU A 75 -6.71 -6.02 15.59
CA LEU A 75 -6.28 -7.40 15.28
C LEU A 75 -7.26 -8.41 15.88
#